data_AF-A0A125DMC9-F1
#
_entry.id   AF-A0A125DMC9-F1
#
_cell.length_a   1.000
_cell.length_b   1.000
_cell.length_c   1.000
_cell.angle_alpha   90.00
_cell.angle_beta   90.00
_cell.angle_gamma   90.00
#
_symmetry.space_group_name_H-M   'P 1'
#
loop_
_entity.id
_entity.type
_entity.pdbx_description
1 polymer ?
#
loop_
_entity_poly.entity_id
_entity_poly.type
_entity_poly.pdbx_seq_one_letter_code
_entity_poly.pdbx_strand_id
1 'polypeptide(L)'
;MLDILNGLFLAATLLSNITLYSDEDYRFPEQRETVTAVSTHREWWREDGNGKCKYTGVMVPFVRDWEQVVKQGELETVLPPEPDKTVGQAFIINRKVCGDKVEPVFRTAEIQRTFSGFLYKHSIAAFDVTEMRPDQRPRWLEQVLRRVERVAAHDEQAKAFLEFNKTASFDKMPADVDALLKSLGNKPGDTSVSSTQEAAPATPQ
;
A
#
# COMPACT_ATOMS: atom_id res chain seq x y z
N MET A 1 -29.94 -6.50 20.22
CA MET A 1 -29.46 -7.23 19.01
C MET A 1 -28.41 -6.42 18.24
N LEU A 2 -28.57 -5.08 18.15
CA LEU A 2 -27.56 -4.17 17.59
C LEU A 2 -26.21 -4.16 18.34
N ASP A 3 -26.21 -4.40 19.66
CA ASP A 3 -24.96 -4.37 20.46
C ASP A 3 -24.03 -5.58 20.22
N ILE A 4 -24.60 -6.75 19.90
CA ILE A 4 -23.81 -7.98 19.64
C ILE A 4 -23.20 -7.92 18.24
N LEU A 5 -23.94 -7.41 17.25
CA LEU A 5 -23.43 -7.21 15.89
C LEU A 5 -22.37 -6.11 15.85
N ASN A 6 -22.54 -5.00 16.59
CA ASN A 6 -21.49 -4.00 16.77
C ASN A 6 -20.29 -4.57 17.52
N GLY A 7 -20.49 -5.39 18.55
CA GLY A 7 -19.40 -6.06 19.27
C GLY A 7 -18.58 -7.02 18.39
N LEU A 8 -19.24 -7.82 17.56
CA LEU A 8 -18.59 -8.71 16.58
C LEU A 8 -17.90 -7.92 15.47
N PHE A 9 -18.53 -6.86 14.96
CA PHE A 9 -17.94 -6.00 13.95
C PHE A 9 -16.70 -5.26 14.47
N LEU A 10 -16.76 -4.74 15.70
CA LEU A 10 -15.61 -4.11 16.35
C LEU A 10 -14.51 -5.13 16.63
N ALA A 11 -14.85 -6.34 17.10
CA ALA A 11 -13.87 -7.41 17.28
C ALA A 11 -13.21 -7.83 15.96
N ALA A 12 -13.97 -7.97 14.87
CA ALA A 12 -13.44 -8.28 13.54
C ALA A 12 -12.57 -7.14 12.99
N THR A 13 -12.98 -5.88 13.17
CA THR A 13 -12.22 -4.70 12.72
C THR A 13 -10.94 -4.50 13.52
N LEU A 14 -10.94 -4.86 14.81
CA LEU A 14 -9.73 -4.89 15.65
C LEU A 14 -8.79 -6.06 15.31
N LEU A 15 -9.29 -7.10 14.63
CA LEU A 15 -8.48 -8.22 14.15
C LEU A 15 -7.88 -7.95 12.77
N SER A 16 -8.56 -7.18 11.90
CA SER A 16 -8.06 -6.85 10.56
C SER A 16 -7.02 -5.74 10.54
N ASN A 17 -7.09 -4.77 11.46
CA ASN A 17 -6.11 -3.68 11.58
C ASN A 17 -5.11 -3.96 12.69
N ILE A 18 -3.82 -3.75 12.41
CA ILE A 18 -2.77 -3.91 13.41
C ILE A 18 -2.01 -2.60 13.62
N THR A 19 -1.64 -2.33 14.86
CA THR A 19 -0.68 -1.27 15.16
C THR A 19 0.73 -1.85 15.00
N LEU A 20 1.56 -1.17 14.23
CA LEU A 20 2.96 -1.51 14.02
C LEU A 20 3.84 -0.38 14.54
N TYR A 21 4.84 -0.72 15.34
CA TYR A 21 5.81 0.21 15.89
C TYR A 21 7.09 0.10 15.08
N SER A 22 7.61 1.22 14.61
CA SER A 22 8.87 1.24 13.88
C SER A 22 10.05 0.85 14.77
N ASP A 23 10.93 0.00 14.24
CA ASP A 23 12.13 -0.47 14.96
C ASP A 23 13.22 0.61 15.06
N GLU A 24 13.18 1.57 14.13
CA GLU A 24 14.14 2.67 13.97
C GLU A 24 13.44 3.96 13.51
N ASP A 25 14.18 5.06 13.51
CA ASP A 25 13.68 6.33 12.99
C ASP A 25 13.86 6.37 11.47
N TYR A 26 12.78 6.70 10.75
CA TYR A 26 12.82 6.80 9.29
C TYR A 26 12.80 8.25 8.85
N ARG A 27 13.83 8.67 8.11
CA ARG A 27 13.78 9.96 7.40
C ARG A 27 12.82 9.84 6.22
N PHE A 28 11.89 10.77 6.12
CA PHE A 28 11.02 10.88 4.96
C PHE A 28 11.83 11.39 3.78
N PRO A 29 11.96 10.61 2.68
CA PRO A 29 12.74 11.06 1.54
C PRO A 29 12.06 12.25 0.87
N GLU A 30 12.86 13.27 0.56
CA GLU A 30 12.43 14.46 -0.18
C GLU A 30 12.25 14.13 -1.68
N GLN A 31 13.02 13.18 -2.18
CA GLN A 31 12.96 12.69 -3.55
C GLN A 31 11.79 11.72 -3.72
N ARG A 32 11.02 11.88 -4.80
CA ARG A 32 9.85 11.05 -5.06
C ARG A 32 10.20 9.62 -5.44
N GLU A 33 11.24 9.44 -6.24
CA GLU A 33 11.66 8.12 -6.74
C GLU A 33 12.64 7.49 -5.73
N THR A 34 12.14 7.23 -4.52
CA THR A 34 12.90 6.60 -3.45
C THR A 34 12.05 5.53 -2.79
N VAL A 35 12.70 4.42 -2.45
CA VAL A 35 12.12 3.33 -1.68
C VAL A 35 13.01 3.14 -0.46
N THR A 36 12.40 3.10 0.72
CA THR A 36 13.11 2.88 1.98
C THR A 36 12.62 1.59 2.60
N ALA A 37 13.49 0.60 2.80
CA ALA A 37 13.14 -0.59 3.55
C ALA A 37 12.72 -0.22 4.98
N VAL A 38 11.63 -0.84 5.45
CA VAL A 38 11.12 -0.61 6.81
C VAL A 38 10.99 -1.92 7.58
N SER A 39 11.18 -1.81 8.89
CA SER A 39 11.01 -2.87 9.88
C SER A 39 10.17 -2.32 11.03
N THR A 40 9.20 -3.13 11.44
CA THR A 40 8.24 -2.78 12.49
C THR A 40 7.91 -4.01 13.32
N HIS A 41 7.33 -3.82 14.51
CA HIS A 41 6.85 -4.90 15.38
C HIS A 41 5.51 -4.56 16.03
N ARG A 42 4.85 -5.56 16.62
CA ARG A 42 3.58 -5.38 17.34
C ARG A 42 3.76 -5.12 18.83
N GLU A 43 2.69 -4.69 19.47
CA GLU A 43 2.62 -4.38 20.91
C GLU A 43 3.15 -5.53 21.78
N TRP A 44 3.84 -5.20 22.87
CA TRP A 44 4.58 -6.19 23.67
C TRP A 44 3.73 -7.31 24.28
N TRP A 45 2.43 -7.08 24.50
CA TRP A 45 1.49 -8.05 25.07
C TRP A 45 0.89 -9.02 24.05
N ARG A 46 1.18 -8.87 22.76
CA ARG A 46 0.75 -9.81 21.71
C ARG A 46 1.68 -11.01 21.63
N GLU A 47 1.17 -12.14 21.17
CA GLU A 47 1.96 -13.37 21.00
C GLU A 47 3.12 -13.17 20.03
N ASP A 48 2.88 -12.41 18.95
CA ASP A 48 3.85 -11.98 17.94
C ASP A 48 4.51 -10.62 18.24
N GLY A 49 4.31 -10.09 19.44
CA GLY A 49 4.76 -8.77 19.87
C GLY A 49 6.21 -8.69 20.37
N ASN A 50 6.62 -7.49 20.77
CA ASN A 50 7.94 -7.20 21.37
C ASN A 50 9.15 -7.71 20.55
N GLY A 51 9.09 -7.57 19.23
CA GLY A 51 10.18 -8.01 18.34
C GLY A 51 10.29 -9.52 18.16
N LYS A 52 9.37 -10.34 18.72
CA LYS A 52 9.30 -11.78 18.44
C LYS A 52 9.02 -12.05 16.96
N CYS A 53 8.18 -11.20 16.37
CA CYS A 53 8.00 -11.13 14.93
C CYS A 53 8.26 -9.70 14.45
N LYS A 54 8.86 -9.61 13.27
CA LYS A 54 9.08 -8.37 12.53
C LYS A 54 8.20 -8.31 11.30
N TYR A 55 7.62 -7.16 11.09
CA TYR A 55 6.82 -6.82 9.93
C TYR A 55 7.68 -5.93 9.05
N THR A 56 8.15 -6.47 7.92
CA THR A 56 9.08 -5.78 7.03
C THR A 56 8.43 -5.47 5.69
N GLY A 57 8.87 -4.38 5.07
CA GLY A 57 8.34 -3.93 3.80
C GLY A 57 9.08 -2.71 3.29
N VAL A 58 8.35 -1.81 2.63
CA VAL A 58 8.90 -0.57 2.08
C VAL A 58 8.05 0.64 2.46
N MET A 59 8.72 1.79 2.62
CA MET A 59 8.15 3.12 2.69
C MET A 59 8.46 3.86 1.39
N VAL A 60 7.44 4.47 0.81
CA VAL A 60 7.52 5.12 -0.51
C VAL A 60 6.72 6.42 -0.50
N PRO A 61 7.27 7.53 -1.01
CA PRO A 61 6.50 8.76 -1.21
C PRO A 61 5.31 8.52 -2.14
N PHE A 62 4.20 9.18 -1.89
CA PHE A 62 3.09 9.27 -2.84
C PHE A 62 2.64 10.71 -3.09
N VAL A 63 2.07 10.93 -4.27
CA VAL A 63 1.47 12.20 -4.67
C VAL A 63 -0.03 12.02 -4.80
N ARG A 64 -0.78 13.11 -4.68
CA ARG A 64 -2.24 13.07 -4.78
C ARG A 64 -2.66 13.46 -6.19
N ASP A 65 -2.75 12.49 -7.09
CA ASP A 65 -3.21 12.70 -8.47
C ASP A 65 -4.75 12.59 -8.61
N TRP A 66 -5.47 12.52 -7.50
CA TRP A 66 -6.93 12.49 -7.44
C TRP A 66 -7.53 13.68 -6.68
N GLU A 67 -8.80 13.98 -6.97
CA GLU A 67 -9.60 14.91 -6.19
C GLU A 67 -9.92 14.34 -4.81
N GLN A 68 -9.66 15.12 -3.75
CA GLN A 68 -9.94 14.70 -2.39
C GLN A 68 -11.11 15.50 -1.82
N VAL A 69 -12.18 14.80 -1.50
CA VAL A 69 -13.32 15.35 -0.79
C VAL A 69 -13.01 15.37 0.71
N VAL A 70 -12.92 16.55 1.30
CA VAL A 70 -12.75 16.75 2.74
C VAL A 70 -14.06 17.23 3.32
N LYS A 71 -14.65 16.42 4.21
CA LYS A 71 -15.86 16.79 4.95
C LYS A 71 -15.47 17.40 6.30
N GLN A 72 -15.85 18.66 6.53
CA GLN A 72 -15.68 19.37 7.79
C GLN A 72 -17.08 19.73 8.33
N GLY A 73 -17.68 18.81 9.09
CA GLY A 73 -19.08 18.94 9.50
C GLY A 73 -20.02 18.90 8.29
N GLU A 74 -20.80 19.95 8.10
CA GLU A 74 -21.72 20.09 6.95
C GLU A 74 -21.03 20.65 5.69
N LEU A 75 -19.81 21.16 5.80
CA LEU A 75 -19.08 21.71 4.67
C LEU A 75 -18.28 20.62 3.96
N GLU A 76 -18.53 20.48 2.66
CA GLU A 76 -17.76 19.62 1.77
C GLU A 76 -16.83 20.49 0.92
N THR A 77 -15.52 20.27 1.05
CA THR A 77 -14.51 20.94 0.22
C THR A 77 -13.84 19.92 -0.67
N VAL A 78 -13.82 20.18 -1.98
CA VAL A 78 -13.09 19.35 -2.95
C VAL A 78 -11.71 19.97 -3.15
N LEU A 79 -10.67 19.22 -2.78
CA LEU A 79 -9.28 19.59 -3.01
C LEU A 79 -8.85 19.10 -4.40
N PRO A 80 -8.36 19.99 -5.30
CA PRO A 80 -7.91 19.61 -6.64
C PRO A 80 -6.66 18.73 -6.55
N PRO A 81 -6.38 17.86 -7.55
CA PRO A 81 -5.16 17.05 -7.57
C PRO A 81 -3.88 17.89 -7.39
N GLU A 82 -2.90 17.34 -6.67
CA GLU A 82 -1.55 17.88 -6.46
C GLU A 82 -0.49 16.85 -6.88
N PRO A 83 -0.36 16.53 -8.20
CA PRO A 83 0.63 15.55 -8.67
C PRO A 83 2.08 16.03 -8.50
N ASP A 84 2.27 17.35 -8.41
CA ASP A 84 3.57 18.00 -8.28
C ASP A 84 4.05 18.14 -6.84
N LYS A 85 3.41 17.46 -5.89
CA LYS A 85 3.78 17.54 -4.48
C LYS A 85 3.65 16.18 -3.82
N THR A 86 4.69 15.79 -3.09
CA THR A 86 4.59 14.63 -2.19
C THR A 86 3.62 14.98 -1.06
N VAL A 87 2.54 14.24 -0.95
CA VAL A 87 1.47 14.48 0.03
C VAL A 87 1.65 13.61 1.29
N GLY A 88 2.34 12.47 1.14
CA GLY A 88 2.60 11.58 2.25
C GLY A 88 3.59 10.46 1.93
N GLN A 89 3.74 9.56 2.89
CA GLN A 89 4.49 8.32 2.77
C GLN A 89 3.54 7.14 2.89
N ALA A 90 3.64 6.23 1.94
CA ALA A 90 2.95 4.95 1.95
C ALA A 90 3.87 3.89 2.50
N PHE A 91 3.34 3.04 3.38
CA PHE A 91 4.02 1.85 3.87
C PHE A 91 3.33 0.64 3.26
N ILE A 92 4.11 -0.25 2.64
CA ILE A 92 3.62 -1.54 2.15
C ILE A 92 4.44 -2.64 2.82
N ILE A 93 3.80 -3.36 3.73
CA ILE A 93 4.38 -4.46 4.49
C ILE A 93 4.00 -5.75 3.80
N ASN A 94 5.01 -6.45 3.25
CA ASN A 94 4.80 -7.68 2.52
C ASN A 94 5.24 -8.95 3.27
N ARG A 95 5.96 -8.81 4.39
CA ARG A 95 6.52 -9.94 5.13
C ARG A 95 6.29 -9.82 6.63
N LYS A 96 5.90 -10.93 7.24
CA LYS A 96 6.00 -11.17 8.68
C LYS A 96 7.06 -12.23 8.93
N VAL A 97 8.10 -11.87 9.67
CA VAL A 97 9.27 -12.71 9.95
C VAL A 97 9.28 -13.05 11.43
N CYS A 98 9.17 -14.33 11.77
CA CYS A 98 9.16 -14.84 13.15
C CYS A 98 10.25 -15.91 13.28
N GLY A 99 11.44 -15.53 13.75
CA GLY A 99 12.62 -16.40 13.67
C GLY A 99 12.93 -16.76 12.21
N ASP A 100 13.03 -18.05 11.90
CA ASP A 100 13.30 -18.55 10.54
C ASP A 100 12.04 -18.63 9.65
N LYS A 101 10.85 -18.38 10.22
CA LYS A 101 9.60 -18.44 9.47
C LYS A 101 9.30 -17.09 8.81
N VAL A 102 9.10 -17.11 7.50
CA VAL A 102 8.63 -15.95 6.72
C VAL A 102 7.22 -16.21 6.23
N GLU A 103 6.28 -15.39 6.66
CA GLU A 103 4.88 -15.41 6.25
C GLU A 103 4.59 -14.24 5.32
N PRO A 104 3.99 -14.47 4.14
CA PRO A 104 3.52 -13.39 3.29
C PRO A 104 2.30 -12.73 3.92
N VAL A 105 2.36 -11.40 4.06
CA VAL A 105 1.25 -10.56 4.52
C VAL A 105 1.13 -9.39 3.56
N PHE A 106 -0.03 -8.76 3.38
CA PHE A 106 -0.09 -7.58 2.51
C PHE A 106 -0.85 -6.45 3.19
N ARG A 107 -0.09 -5.65 3.95
CA ARG A 107 -0.64 -4.58 4.79
C ARG A 107 -0.15 -3.22 4.33
N THR A 108 -1.04 -2.25 4.37
CA THR A 108 -0.74 -0.88 3.96
C THR A 108 -0.98 0.09 5.10
N ALA A 109 -0.15 1.11 5.20
CA ALA A 109 -0.39 2.26 6.06
C ALA A 109 0.02 3.53 5.31
N GLU A 110 -0.45 4.67 5.78
CA GLU A 110 -0.05 5.96 5.24
C GLU A 110 0.20 6.96 6.37
N ILE A 111 1.17 7.85 6.13
CA ILE A 111 1.34 9.06 6.92
C ILE A 111 1.16 10.23 5.97
N GLN A 112 0.05 10.94 6.13
CA GLN A 112 -0.18 12.22 5.48
C GLN A 112 0.57 13.32 6.25
N ARG A 113 0.99 14.39 5.57
CA ARG A 113 1.60 15.59 6.20
C ARG A 113 2.97 15.31 6.85
N THR A 114 3.97 15.00 6.05
CA THR A 114 5.36 14.73 6.42
C THR A 114 6.16 15.95 6.93
N PHE A 115 5.51 16.96 7.53
CA PHE A 115 6.12 18.26 7.88
C PHE A 115 7.34 18.17 8.81
N SER A 116 7.51 17.08 9.57
CA SER A 116 8.65 16.85 10.45
C SER A 116 9.87 16.22 9.77
N GLY A 117 9.78 15.81 8.50
CA GLY A 117 10.87 15.14 7.77
C GLY A 117 11.28 13.77 8.31
N PHE A 118 10.68 13.31 9.42
CA PHE A 118 11.04 12.07 10.11
C PHE A 118 9.82 11.41 10.76
N LEU A 119 9.82 10.07 10.72
CA LEU A 119 9.07 9.20 11.60
C LEU A 119 9.95 8.81 12.79
N TYR A 120 9.73 9.43 13.94
CA TYR A 120 10.36 9.01 15.21
C TYR A 120 9.65 7.78 15.73
N LYS A 121 10.33 6.65 15.97
CA LYS A 121 9.79 5.37 16.51
C LYS A 121 8.31 5.43 16.89
N HIS A 122 7.46 5.44 15.87
CA HIS A 122 6.04 5.73 16.01
C HIS A 122 5.23 4.48 15.68
N SER A 123 4.00 4.48 16.18
CA SER A 123 2.99 3.55 15.74
C SER A 123 2.41 3.99 14.40
N ILE A 124 2.19 3.04 13.51
CA ILE A 124 1.40 3.18 12.29
C ILE A 124 0.26 2.16 12.34
N ALA A 125 -0.95 2.60 11.97
CA ALA A 125 -2.08 1.71 11.79
C ALA A 125 -1.97 1.07 10.40
N ALA A 126 -1.70 -0.23 10.35
CA ALA A 126 -1.55 -0.97 9.12
C ALA A 126 -2.80 -1.82 8.85
N PHE A 127 -3.40 -1.57 7.70
CA PHE A 127 -4.63 -2.18 7.26
C PHE A 127 -4.36 -3.33 6.31
N ASP A 128 -5.13 -4.42 6.42
CA ASP A 128 -5.05 -5.53 5.49
C ASP A 128 -5.81 -5.23 4.20
N VAL A 129 -5.09 -5.09 3.08
CA VAL A 129 -5.74 -4.76 1.80
C VAL A 129 -6.47 -5.97 1.23
N THR A 130 -6.12 -7.19 1.66
CA THR A 130 -6.76 -8.40 1.12
C THR A 130 -8.22 -8.51 1.54
N GLU A 131 -8.60 -7.86 2.64
CA GLU A 131 -9.96 -7.85 3.17
C GLU A 131 -10.75 -6.58 2.78
N MET A 132 -10.12 -5.65 2.06
CA MET A 132 -10.76 -4.41 1.61
C MET A 132 -11.50 -4.57 0.30
N ARG A 133 -12.69 -3.93 0.24
CA ARG A 133 -13.37 -3.70 -1.04
C ARG A 133 -12.56 -2.74 -1.91
N PRO A 134 -12.61 -2.86 -3.25
CA PRO A 134 -11.84 -1.99 -4.15
C PRO A 134 -12.03 -0.49 -3.91
N ASP A 135 -13.25 -0.04 -3.55
CA ASP A 135 -13.59 1.36 -3.26
C ASP A 135 -12.98 1.90 -1.96
N GLN A 136 -12.58 1.02 -1.04
CA GLN A 136 -12.02 1.35 0.27
C GLN A 136 -10.49 1.30 0.30
N ARG A 137 -9.87 0.79 -0.76
CA ARG A 137 -8.41 0.67 -0.82
C ARG A 137 -7.76 2.06 -0.97
N PRO A 138 -6.52 2.22 -0.51
CA PRO A 138 -5.83 3.49 -0.68
C PRO A 138 -5.66 3.83 -2.16
N ARG A 139 -6.08 5.03 -2.56
CA ARG A 139 -6.00 5.48 -3.97
C ARG A 139 -4.56 5.56 -4.50
N TRP A 140 -3.59 5.77 -3.61
CA TRP A 140 -2.17 5.78 -3.96
C TRP A 140 -1.57 4.38 -4.22
N LEU A 141 -2.27 3.29 -3.90
CA LEU A 141 -1.68 1.95 -3.88
C LEU A 141 -1.03 1.57 -5.22
N GLU A 142 -1.77 1.72 -6.32
CA GLU A 142 -1.25 1.43 -7.65
C GLU A 142 -0.09 2.34 -8.02
N GLN A 143 -0.25 3.65 -7.79
CA GLN A 143 0.79 4.65 -8.06
C GLN A 143 2.11 4.29 -7.35
N VAL A 144 2.03 3.87 -6.09
CA VAL A 144 3.20 3.48 -5.28
C VAL A 144 3.81 2.18 -5.78
N LEU A 145 3.01 1.15 -6.07
CA LEU A 145 3.52 -0.11 -6.60
C LEU A 145 4.24 0.07 -7.94
N ARG A 146 3.70 0.91 -8.83
CA ARG A 146 4.34 1.30 -10.10
C ARG A 146 5.63 2.09 -9.89
N ARG A 147 5.70 2.90 -8.83
CA ARG A 147 6.94 3.60 -8.45
C ARG A 147 8.00 2.62 -7.96
N VAL A 148 7.63 1.66 -7.10
CA VAL A 148 8.56 0.60 -6.66
C VAL A 148 9.09 -0.18 -7.86
N GLU A 149 8.24 -0.48 -8.84
CA GLU A 149 8.64 -1.09 -10.11
C GLU A 149 9.71 -0.28 -10.86
N ARG A 150 9.51 1.04 -11.01
CA ARG A 150 10.52 1.90 -11.67
C ARG A 150 11.83 1.97 -10.88
N VAL A 151 11.74 2.10 -9.55
CA VAL A 151 12.91 2.25 -8.67
C VAL A 151 13.70 0.94 -8.58
N ALA A 152 13.05 -0.21 -8.68
CA ALA A 152 13.69 -1.53 -8.68
C ALA A 152 14.69 -1.75 -9.83
N ALA A 153 14.68 -0.91 -10.86
CA ALA A 153 15.70 -0.95 -11.92
C ALA A 153 17.11 -0.58 -11.39
N HIS A 154 17.20 0.14 -10.28
CA HIS A 154 18.46 0.65 -9.73
C HIS A 154 18.56 0.60 -8.19
N ASP A 155 17.54 0.11 -7.51
CA ASP A 155 17.51 -0.05 -6.04
C ASP A 155 17.23 -1.51 -5.64
N GLU A 156 18.15 -2.09 -4.86
CA GLU A 156 18.07 -3.49 -4.44
C GLU A 156 16.93 -3.75 -3.44
N GLN A 157 16.52 -2.75 -2.64
CA GLN A 157 15.42 -2.91 -1.68
C GLN A 157 14.09 -2.99 -2.42
N ALA A 158 13.88 -2.11 -3.40
CA ALA A 158 12.72 -2.13 -4.28
C ALA A 158 12.67 -3.44 -5.09
N LYS A 159 13.80 -3.89 -5.62
CA LYS A 159 13.91 -5.17 -6.34
C LYS A 159 13.56 -6.36 -5.45
N ALA A 160 14.17 -6.46 -4.26
CA ALA A 160 13.90 -7.53 -3.31
C ALA A 160 12.43 -7.54 -2.86
N PHE A 161 11.80 -6.37 -2.71
CA PHE A 161 10.38 -6.26 -2.43
C PHE A 161 9.54 -6.88 -3.55
N LEU A 162 9.78 -6.52 -4.82
CA LEU A 162 9.03 -7.04 -5.96
C LEU A 162 9.24 -8.54 -6.16
N GLU A 163 10.49 -9.02 -6.06
CA GLU A 163 10.81 -10.44 -6.23
C GLU A 163 10.05 -11.31 -5.22
N PHE A 164 9.98 -10.89 -3.96
CA PHE A 164 9.18 -11.60 -2.96
C PHE A 164 7.70 -11.61 -3.31
N ASN A 165 7.13 -10.48 -3.74
CA ASN A 165 5.72 -10.42 -4.10
C ASN A 165 5.37 -11.30 -5.30
N LYS A 166 6.33 -11.56 -6.22
CA LYS A 166 6.13 -12.46 -7.36
C LYS A 166 6.03 -13.93 -6.97
N THR A 167 6.77 -14.33 -5.93
CA THR A 167 6.84 -15.73 -5.47
C THR A 167 5.92 -16.02 -4.28
N ALA A 168 5.51 -14.99 -3.55
CA ALA A 168 4.65 -15.12 -2.38
C ALA A 168 3.23 -15.53 -2.77
N SER A 169 2.67 -16.48 -2.02
CA SER A 169 1.24 -16.78 -2.06
C SER A 169 0.58 -16.02 -0.93
N PHE A 170 -0.13 -14.95 -1.25
CA PHE A 170 -0.92 -14.20 -0.28
C PHE A 170 -2.30 -14.83 -0.15
N ASP A 171 -2.58 -15.39 1.02
CA ASP A 171 -3.90 -15.96 1.30
C ASP A 171 -4.98 -14.88 1.11
N LYS A 172 -6.02 -15.22 0.36
CA LYS A 172 -7.19 -14.35 0.09
C LYS A 172 -6.89 -13.05 -0.66
N MET A 173 -5.75 -12.94 -1.36
CA MET A 173 -5.47 -11.75 -2.17
C MET A 173 -6.55 -11.53 -3.24
N PRO A 174 -7.15 -10.33 -3.32
CA PRO A 174 -8.09 -9.98 -4.37
C PRO A 174 -7.44 -10.11 -5.75
N ALA A 175 -8.17 -10.67 -6.71
CA ALA A 175 -7.66 -10.99 -8.04
C ALA A 175 -7.05 -9.78 -8.78
N ASP A 176 -7.59 -8.59 -8.55
CA ASP A 176 -7.10 -7.35 -9.17
C ASP A 176 -5.79 -6.86 -8.56
N VAL A 177 -5.60 -7.01 -7.24
CA VAL A 177 -4.32 -6.71 -6.57
C VAL A 177 -3.27 -7.77 -6.92
N ASP A 178 -3.66 -9.05 -6.97
CA ASP A 178 -2.79 -10.14 -7.41
C ASP A 178 -2.33 -9.94 -8.86
N ALA A 179 -3.25 -9.60 -9.76
CA ALA A 179 -2.94 -9.26 -11.14
C ALA A 179 -2.02 -8.04 -11.24
N LEU A 180 -2.27 -7.00 -10.45
CA LEU A 180 -1.40 -5.83 -10.38
C LEU A 180 0.02 -6.24 -9.97
N LEU A 181 0.18 -6.94 -8.85
CA LEU A 181 1.49 -7.40 -8.34
C LEU A 181 2.23 -8.29 -9.35
N LYS A 182 1.52 -9.20 -10.03
CA LYS A 182 2.07 -10.07 -11.08
C LYS A 182 2.44 -9.32 -12.36
N SER A 183 1.76 -8.20 -12.65
CA SER A 183 2.10 -7.33 -13.78
C SER A 183 3.36 -6.50 -13.53
N LEU A 184 3.76 -6.28 -12.27
CA LEU A 184 4.93 -5.50 -11.92
C LEU A 184 6.22 -6.21 -12.38
N GLY A 185 7.01 -5.52 -13.18
CA GLY A 185 8.26 -6.01 -13.76
C GLY A 185 8.11 -6.76 -15.07
N ASN A 186 6.90 -6.84 -15.63
CA ASN A 186 6.71 -7.22 -17.04
C ASN A 186 6.88 -5.95 -17.88
N LYS A 187 7.73 -6.00 -18.92
CA LYS A 187 7.93 -4.85 -19.80
C LYS A 187 6.57 -4.38 -20.37
N PRO A 188 6.31 -3.07 -20.45
CA PRO A 188 5.12 -2.54 -21.12
C PRO A 188 5.24 -2.86 -22.62
N GLY A 189 4.63 -3.96 -23.03
CA GLY A 189 4.72 -4.50 -24.39
C GLY A 189 3.87 -5.75 -24.61
N ASP A 190 3.58 -6.53 -23.57
CA ASP A 190 2.82 -7.79 -23.72
C ASP A 190 1.30 -7.65 -23.53
N THR A 191 0.79 -6.45 -23.28
CA THR A 191 -0.65 -6.20 -23.37
C THR A 191 -0.99 -5.79 -24.79
N SER A 192 -1.12 -6.78 -25.67
CA SER A 192 -1.72 -6.58 -27.00
C SER A 192 -3.15 -6.10 -26.80
N VAL A 193 -3.35 -4.78 -26.87
CA VAL A 193 -4.65 -4.20 -27.10
C VAL A 193 -5.08 -4.70 -28.48
N SER A 194 -5.95 -5.70 -28.50
CA SER A 194 -6.66 -6.10 -29.71
C SER A 194 -7.49 -4.91 -30.14
N SER A 195 -6.97 -4.13 -31.09
CA SER A 195 -7.69 -3.04 -31.74
C SER A 195 -8.92 -3.64 -32.41
N THR A 196 -10.09 -3.41 -31.83
CA THR A 196 -11.36 -3.58 -32.53
C THR A 196 -11.33 -2.65 -33.74
N GLN A 197 -11.38 -3.24 -34.93
CA GLN A 197 -11.51 -2.57 -36.21
C GLN A 197 -12.66 -1.56 -36.16
N GLU A 198 -12.32 -0.28 -36.28
CA GLU A 198 -13.26 0.80 -36.52
C GLU A 198 -13.81 0.65 -37.94
N ALA A 199 -15.10 0.34 -38.07
CA ALA A 199 -15.80 0.23 -39.34
C ALA A 199 -15.93 1.64 -39.96
N ALA A 200 -15.42 1.78 -41.18
CA ALA A 200 -15.53 3.00 -41.97
C ALA A 200 -17.00 3.36 -42.28
N PRO A 201 -17.37 4.65 -42.33
CA PRO A 201 -18.71 5.08 -42.69
C PRO A 201 -18.93 4.98 -44.21
N ALA A 202 -20.04 4.36 -44.60
CA ALA A 202 -20.50 4.30 -45.99
C ALA A 202 -20.91 5.69 -46.48
N THR A 203 -20.37 6.09 -47.64
CA THR A 203 -20.77 7.30 -48.38
C THR A 203 -22.06 7.02 -49.17
N PRO A 204 -23.07 7.90 -49.13
CA PRO A 204 -24.25 7.76 -50.00
C PRO A 204 -23.97 8.37 -51.39
N GLN A 205 -24.37 7.64 -52.43
CA GLN A 205 -24.65 8.16 -53.77
C GLN A 205 -26.11 7.89 -54.12
#